data_AF-A0A955EIY7-F1
#
_entry.id   AF-A0A955EIY7-F1
#
_cell.length_a   1.000
_cell.length_b   1.000
_cell.length_c   1.000
_cell.angle_alpha   90.00
_cell.angle_beta   90.00
_cell.angle_gamma   90.00
#
_symmetry.space_group_name_H-M   'P 1'
#
loop_
_entity.id
_entity.type
_entity.pdbx_description
1 polymer ?
#
loop_
_entity_poly.entity_id
_entity_poly.type
_entity_poly.pdbx_seq_one_letter_code
_entity_poly.pdbx_strand_id
1 'polypeptide(L)' 'VDIGAYELQPVFNPACNADVDGSGTVDFTDLNELLDNWGLGGSPPGDIDSSGTVDFSDLNELLDLWGAICQ' A
#
# COMPACT_ATOMS: atom_id res chain seq x y z
N VAL A 1 -22.32 8.24 -32.26
CA VAL A 1 -22.07 8.74 -30.89
C VAL A 1 -22.22 7.54 -30.00
N ASP A 2 -21.12 7.04 -29.43
CA ASP A 2 -21.21 5.92 -28.49
C ASP A 2 -21.37 6.51 -27.09
N ILE A 3 -22.50 6.20 -26.45
CA ILE A 3 -22.87 6.61 -25.10
C ILE A 3 -22.82 5.34 -24.26
N GLY A 4 -21.93 5.30 -23.27
CA GLY A 4 -22.20 4.50 -22.07
C GLY A 4 -21.25 3.36 -21.71
N ALA A 5 -19.99 3.37 -22.16
CA ALA A 5 -18.96 2.67 -21.37
C ALA A 5 -18.50 3.64 -20.26
N TYR A 6 -19.20 3.62 -19.12
CA TYR A 6 -18.54 4.00 -17.88
C TYR A 6 -17.45 2.97 -17.67
N GLU A 7 -16.25 3.27 -18.18
CA GLU A 7 -15.05 2.54 -17.87
C GLU A 7 -14.90 2.66 -16.36
N LEU A 8 -15.18 1.59 -15.62
CA LEU A 8 -14.79 1.45 -14.22
C LEU A 8 -13.26 1.50 -14.22
N GLN A 9 -12.68 2.70 -14.28
CA GLN A 9 -11.29 2.85 -13.94
C GLN A 9 -11.21 2.39 -12.49
N PRO A 10 -10.47 1.32 -12.16
CA PRO A 10 -10.21 1.04 -10.77
C PRO A 10 -9.56 2.31 -10.24
N VAL A 11 -10.25 2.99 -9.34
CA VAL A 11 -9.66 4.10 -8.60
C VAL A 11 -8.52 3.46 -7.82
N PHE A 12 -7.30 3.60 -8.36
CA PHE A 12 -6.11 3.14 -7.68
C PHE A 12 -5.99 3.98 -6.42
N ASN A 13 -6.35 3.37 -5.29
CA ASN A 13 -6.20 4.00 -4.00
C ASN A 13 -4.80 3.65 -3.48
N PRO A 14 -3.85 4.60 -3.44
CA PRO A 14 -2.50 4.33 -2.96
C PRO A 14 -2.49 3.81 -1.51
N ALA A 15 -3.52 4.09 -0.71
CA ALA A 15 -3.69 3.53 0.63
C ALA A 15 -3.74 2.00 0.65
N CYS A 16 -4.19 1.37 -0.44
CA CYS A 16 -4.24 -0.10 -0.52
C CYS A 16 -2.87 -0.75 -0.62
N ASN A 17 -1.83 -0.02 -1.05
CA ASN A 17 -0.47 -0.54 -1.01
C ASN A 17 0.11 -0.47 0.41
N ALA A 18 -0.31 0.53 1.21
CA ALA A 18 0.14 0.74 2.58
C ALA A 18 -0.68 -0.04 3.62
N ASP A 19 -1.85 -0.58 3.25
CA ASP A 19 -2.67 -1.55 4.00
C ASP A 19 -2.09 -2.96 3.77
N VAL A 20 -0.96 -3.21 4.44
CA VAL A 20 -0.13 -4.41 4.27
C VAL A 20 -0.87 -5.65 4.80
N ASP A 21 -1.63 -5.50 5.88
CA ASP A 21 -2.38 -6.62 6.49
C ASP A 21 -3.75 -6.86 5.84
N GLY A 22 -4.20 -5.94 4.98
CA GLY A 22 -5.44 -6.01 4.22
C GLY A 22 -6.69 -5.81 5.09
N SER A 23 -6.57 -5.11 6.21
CA SER A 23 -7.67 -4.79 7.14
C SER A 23 -8.61 -3.71 6.60
N GLY A 24 -8.21 -2.98 5.56
CA GLY A 24 -8.93 -1.87 4.96
C GLY A 24 -8.55 -0.50 5.53
N THR A 25 -7.58 -0.42 6.46
CA THR A 25 -7.14 0.84 7.07
C THR A 25 -5.64 0.80 7.32
N VAL A 26 -4.91 1.86 6.95
CA VAL A 26 -3.47 1.96 7.22
C VAL A 26 -3.25 2.35 8.68
N ASP A 27 -2.78 1.41 9.50
CA ASP A 27 -2.56 1.61 10.93
C ASP A 27 -1.28 0.97 11.49
N PHE A 28 -1.26 0.78 12.81
CA PHE A 28 -0.10 0.26 13.52
C PHE A 28 0.20 -1.21 13.18
N THR A 29 -0.79 -1.97 12.74
CA THR A 29 -0.63 -3.36 12.33
C THR A 29 0.18 -3.43 11.04
N ASP A 30 -0.13 -2.58 10.06
CA ASP A 30 0.64 -2.45 8.82
C ASP A 30 2.08 -2.03 9.07
N LEU A 31 2.29 -1.07 9.98
CA LEU A 31 3.63 -0.65 10.37
C LEU A 31 4.44 -1.80 10.97
N ASN A 32 3.84 -2.61 11.84
CA ASN A 32 4.54 -3.77 12.41
C ASN A 32 4.87 -4.78 11.31
N GLU A 33 3.96 -5.05 10.39
CA GLU A 33 4.19 -5.99 9.29
C GLU A 33 5.30 -5.50 8.34
N LEU A 34 5.34 -4.20 8.04
CA LEU A 34 6.43 -3.58 7.29
C LEU A 34 7.77 -3.76 8.03
N LEU A 35 7.82 -3.48 9.34
CA LEU A 35 9.04 -3.60 10.14
C LEU A 35 9.50 -5.06 10.32
N ASP A 36 8.57 -6.02 10.34
CA ASP A 36 8.90 -7.45 10.37
C ASP A 36 9.60 -7.91 9.08
N ASN A 37 9.35 -7.22 7.96
CA ASN A 37 9.97 -7.49 6.66
C ASN A 37 11.14 -6.56 6.33
N TRP A 38 11.63 -5.76 7.28
CA TRP A 38 12.66 -4.75 7.04
C TRP A 38 13.95 -5.32 6.41
N GLY A 39 14.38 -4.70 5.30
CA GLY A 39 15.58 -5.09 4.56
C GLY A 39 15.48 -6.40 3.79
N LEU A 40 14.31 -7.05 3.79
CA LEU A 40 14.06 -8.21 2.94
C LEU A 40 13.87 -7.76 1.49
N GLY A 41 14.51 -8.49 0.57
CA GLY A 41 14.38 -8.27 -0.87
C GLY A 41 13.42 -9.26 -1.52
N GLY A 42 13.05 -8.98 -2.78
CA GLY A 42 12.16 -9.84 -3.57
C GLY A 42 10.68 -9.51 -3.39
N SER A 43 10.36 -8.26 -3.07
CA SER A 43 9.01 -7.73 -2.86
C SER A 43 8.19 -8.50 -1.82
N PRO A 44 8.67 -8.60 -0.57
CA PRO A 44 7.88 -9.11 0.54
C PRO A 44 6.74 -8.11 0.89
N PRO A 45 5.78 -8.50 1.76
CA PRO A 45 4.84 -7.55 2.35
C PRO A 45 5.58 -6.34 2.95
N GLY A 46 5.07 -5.14 2.67
CA GLY A 46 5.70 -3.88 3.08
C GLY A 46 6.64 -3.23 2.05
N ASP A 47 6.84 -3.81 0.86
CA ASP A 47 7.47 -3.16 -0.32
C ASP A 47 6.41 -2.34 -1.07
N ILE A 48 6.05 -1.20 -0.50
CA ILE A 48 4.93 -0.34 -0.89
C ILE A 48 5.24 0.36 -2.22
N ASP A 49 6.49 0.79 -2.41
CA ASP A 49 6.94 1.48 -3.62
C ASP A 49 7.36 0.52 -4.75
N SER A 50 7.32 -0.78 -4.49
CA SER A 50 7.71 -1.86 -5.42
C SER A 50 9.16 -1.75 -5.91
N SER A 51 10.06 -1.19 -5.11
CA SER A 51 11.49 -1.13 -5.40
C SER A 51 12.17 -2.51 -5.33
N GLY A 52 11.52 -3.49 -4.69
CA GLY A 52 12.02 -4.85 -4.53
C GLY A 52 12.75 -5.06 -3.21
N THR A 53 12.73 -4.11 -2.28
CA THR A 53 13.31 -4.21 -0.94
C THR A 53 12.54 -3.33 0.03
N VAL A 54 12.22 -3.84 1.23
CA VAL A 54 11.58 -3.01 2.27
C VAL A 54 12.59 -2.11 2.94
N ASP A 55 12.46 -0.80 2.75
CA ASP A 55 13.34 0.19 3.34
C ASP A 55 12.64 1.47 3.83
N PHE A 56 13.42 2.54 4.02
CA PHE A 56 12.92 3.82 4.52
C PHE A 56 11.92 4.49 3.57
N SER A 57 11.99 4.21 2.28
CA SER A 57 11.06 4.75 1.28
C SER A 57 9.66 4.23 1.54
N ASP A 58 9.52 2.92 1.76
CA ASP A 58 8.25 2.28 2.11
C ASP A 58 7.70 2.81 3.43
N LEU A 59 8.56 2.92 4.46
CA LEU A 59 8.13 3.46 5.75
C LEU A 59 7.58 4.88 5.62
N ASN A 60 8.22 5.74 4.83
CA ASN A 60 7.73 7.10 4.64
C ASN A 60 6.39 7.09 3.91
N GLU A 61 6.22 6.24 2.90
CA GLU A 61 4.97 6.14 2.15
C GLU A 61 3.81 5.60 3.03
N LEU A 62 4.08 4.63 3.89
CA LEU A 62 3.12 4.16 4.90
C LEU A 62 2.69 5.29 5.83
N LEU A 63 3.65 6.07 6.34
CA LEU A 63 3.36 7.18 7.26
C LEU A 63 2.63 8.34 6.57
N ASP A 64 2.89 8.60 5.30
CA ASP A 64 2.16 9.58 4.49
C ASP A 64 0.68 9.19 4.32
N LEU A 65 0.38 7.89 4.36
CA LEU A 65 -0.95 7.32 4.21
C LEU A 65 -1.58 6.90 5.56
N TRP A 66 -0.99 7.29 6.69
CA TRP A 66 -1.46 6.87 8.01
C TRP A 66 -2.93 7.23 8.27
N GLY A 67 -3.72 6.24 8.66
CA GLY A 67 -5.16 6.37 8.90
C GLY A 67 -6.02 6.47 7.64
N ALA A 68 -5.42 6.33 6.44
CA ALA A 68 -6.17 6.22 5.20
C ALA A 68 -6.94 4.90 5.14
N ILE A 69 -8.01 4.89 4.37
CA ILE A 69 -8.88 3.73 4.18
C ILE A 69 -8.63 3.16 2.79
N CYS A 70 -8.43 1.84 2.69
CA CYS A 70 -8.45 1.08 1.45
C CYS A 70 -9.86 0.49 1.25
N GLN A 71 -10.62 1.04 0.29
CA GLN A 71 -12.00 0.63 -0.07
C GLN A 71 -12.18 0.53 -1.57
#